data_AF-W0E7I2-F1
#
_entry.id   AF-W0E7I2-F1
#
_cell.length_a   1.000
_cell.length_b   1.000
_cell.length_c   1.000
_cell.angle_alpha   90.00
_cell.angle_beta   90.00
_cell.angle_gamma   90.00
#
_symmetry.space_group_name_H-M   'P 1'
#
loop_
_entity.id
_entity.type
_entity.pdbx_description
1 polymer ?
#
loop_
_entity_poly.entity_id
_entity_poly.type
_entity_poly.pdbx_seq_one_letter_code
_entity_poly.pdbx_strand_id
1 'polypeptide(L)' 'MPAARLLDEALDTARLIAAESIPIRMMLKESVNRAFEVGLAEGVRCERRVFHAAFATHDRREGMAAFIAKREARFEDR' A
#
# COMPACT_ATOMS: atom_id res chain seq x y z
N MET A 1 -20.69 1.26 12.34
CA MET A 1 -20.19 1.72 13.65
C MET A 1 -21.23 2.62 14.30
N PRO A 2 -21.35 2.66 15.64
CA PRO A 2 -22.12 3.69 16.32
C PRO A 2 -21.59 5.09 15.99
N ALA A 3 -22.47 6.09 15.81
CA ALA A 3 -22.07 7.44 15.39
C ALA A 3 -21.01 8.09 16.30
N ALA A 4 -21.04 7.78 17.60
CA ALA A 4 -20.06 8.28 18.57
C ALA A 4 -18.62 7.75 18.36
N ARG A 5 -18.43 6.60 17.70
CA ARG A 5 -17.10 6.02 17.44
C ARG A 5 -16.60 6.26 16.02
N LEU A 6 -17.45 6.80 15.14
CA LEU A 6 -17.17 6.96 13.72
C LEU A 6 -15.87 7.74 13.46
N LEU A 7 -15.68 8.86 14.15
CA LEU A 7 -14.53 9.72 13.93
C LEU A 7 -13.24 9.05 14.42
N ASP A 8 -13.27 8.44 15.60
CA ASP A 8 -12.11 7.79 16.20
C ASP A 8 -11.61 6.65 15.31
N GLU A 9 -12.52 5.78 14.86
CA GLU A 9 -12.18 4.64 13.99
C GLU A 9 -11.72 5.08 12.60
N ALA A 10 -12.31 6.15 12.04
CA ALA A 10 -11.86 6.72 10.77
C ALA A 10 -10.43 7.27 10.88
N LEU A 11 -10.11 7.98 11.98
CA LEU A 11 -8.78 8.51 12.23
C LEU A 11 -7.76 7.40 12.51
N ASP A 12 -8.14 6.36 13.23
CA ASP A 12 -7.27 5.20 13.47
C ASP A 12 -6.91 4.50 12.16
N THR A 13 -7.90 4.29 11.28
CA THR A 13 -7.67 3.72 9.95
C THR A 13 -6.78 4.64 9.11
N ALA A 14 -7.02 5.96 9.16
CA ALA A 14 -6.20 6.93 8.43
C ALA A 14 -4.75 6.95 8.92
N ARG A 15 -4.52 6.83 10.24
CA ARG A 15 -3.17 6.74 10.83
C ARG A 15 -2.43 5.50 10.36
N LEU A 16 -3.10 4.34 10.34
CA LEU A 16 -2.53 3.10 9.84
C LEU A 16 -2.12 3.25 8.37
N ILE A 17 -3.01 3.77 7.53
CA ILE A 17 -2.71 3.99 6.12
C ILE A 17 -1.56 4.99 5.95
N ALA A 18 -1.54 6.07 6.74
CA ALA A 18 -0.54 7.14 6.65
C ALA A 18 0.86 6.71 7.11
N ALA A 19 0.96 5.68 7.96
CA ALA A 19 2.23 5.11 8.40
C ALA A 19 2.94 4.29 7.30
N GLU A 20 2.22 3.90 6.25
CA GLU A 20 2.77 3.16 5.11
C GLU A 20 3.32 4.09 4.02
N SER A 21 4.26 3.55 3.23
CA SER A 21 4.91 4.24 2.10
C SER A 21 3.91 4.84 1.10
N ILE A 22 4.06 6.14 0.83
CA ILE A 22 3.28 6.90 -0.17
C ILE A 22 3.35 6.26 -1.57
N PRO A 23 4.54 6.03 -2.18
CA PRO A 23 4.61 5.51 -3.55
C PRO A 23 3.97 4.12 -3.66
N ILE A 24 4.13 3.26 -2.65
CA ILE A 24 3.51 1.93 -2.63
C ILE A 24 1.99 2.03 -2.51
N ARG A 25 1.47 2.89 -1.62
CA ARG A 25 0.02 3.14 -1.47
C ARG A 25 -0.60 3.64 -2.77
N MET A 26 0.08 4.54 -3.49
CA MET A 26 -0.40 5.06 -4.77
C MET A 26 -0.48 3.95 -5.83
N MET A 27 0.59 3.15 -5.96
CA MET A 27 0.64 2.00 -6.86
C MET A 27 -0.46 0.96 -6.58
N LEU A 28 -0.72 0.68 -5.30
CA LEU A 28 -1.78 -0.23 -4.88
C LEU A 28 -3.17 0.33 -5.24
N LYS A 29 -3.42 1.60 -4.94
CA LYS A 29 -4.69 2.27 -5.27
C LYS A 29 -4.96 2.25 -6.77
N GLU A 30 -3.94 2.49 -7.59
CA GLU A 30 -4.07 2.40 -9.05
C GLU A 30 -4.43 0.98 -9.50
N SER A 31 -3.76 -0.04 -8.96
CA SER A 31 -4.01 -1.44 -9.31
C SER A 31 -5.46 -1.86 -9.00
N VAL A 32 -5.96 -1.48 -7.82
CA VAL A 32 -7.35 -1.74 -7.40
C VAL A 32 -8.35 -1.02 -8.29
N ASN A 33 -8.12 0.27 -8.57
CA ASN A 33 -9.00 1.04 -9.45
C ASN A 33 -9.03 0.43 -10.86
N ARG A 34 -7.88 -0.02 -11.38
CA ARG A 34 -7.80 -0.60 -12.71
C ARG A 34 -8.58 -1.90 -12.85
N ALA A 35 -8.69 -2.69 -11.77
CA ALA A 35 -9.43 -3.96 -11.77
C ALA A 35 -10.93 -3.79 -12.10
N PHE A 36 -11.52 -2.63 -11.85
CA PHE A 36 -12.91 -2.34 -12.21
C PHE A 36 -13.12 -1.94 -13.68
N GLU A 37 -12.02 -1.64 -14.38
CA GLU A 37 -12.04 -1.12 -15.75
C GLU A 37 -11.62 -2.18 -16.79
N VAL A 38 -11.24 -3.38 -16.36
CA VAL A 38 -10.77 -4.47 -17.23
C VAL A 38 -11.24 -5.85 -16.78
N GLY A 39 -11.15 -6.83 -17.68
CA GLY A 39 -11.33 -8.23 -17.31
C GLY A 39 -10.18 -8.75 -16.43
N LEU A 40 -10.47 -9.81 -15.67
CA LEU A 40 -9.54 -10.43 -14.70
C LEU A 40 -8.12 -10.66 -15.23
N ALA A 41 -7.98 -11.21 -16.45
CA ALA A 41 -6.68 -11.52 -17.03
C ALA A 41 -5.81 -10.29 -17.31
N GLU A 42 -6.42 -9.13 -17.60
CA GLU A 42 -5.71 -7.86 -17.76
C GLU A 42 -5.43 -7.20 -16.40
N GLY A 43 -6.35 -7.32 -15.44
CA GLY A 43 -6.17 -6.84 -14.08
C GLY A 43 -4.95 -7.47 -13.42
N VAL A 44 -4.86 -8.80 -13.44
CA VAL A 44 -3.70 -9.56 -12.91
C VAL A 44 -2.40 -9.19 -13.64
N ARG A 45 -2.46 -8.91 -14.96
CA ARG A 45 -1.28 -8.44 -15.71
C ARG A 45 -0.86 -7.03 -15.32
N CYS A 46 -1.80 -6.15 -15.00
CA CYS A 46 -1.52 -4.82 -14.47
C CYS A 46 -0.86 -4.93 -13.09
N GLU A 47 -1.49 -5.65 -12.16
CA GLU A 47 -0.98 -5.88 -10.80
C GLU A 47 0.44 -6.44 -10.81
N ARG A 48 0.72 -7.46 -11.63
CA ARG A 48 2.07 -8.04 -11.75
C ARG A 48 3.10 -7.01 -12.20
N ARG A 49 2.76 -6.14 -13.15
CA ARG A 49 3.68 -5.08 -13.62
C ARG A 49 3.93 -4.04 -12.55
N VAL A 50 2.88 -3.58 -11.87
CA VAL A 50 2.98 -2.61 -10.78
C VAL A 50 3.79 -3.20 -9.62
N PHE A 51 3.57 -4.47 -9.29
CA PHE A 51 4.34 -5.18 -8.27
C PHE A 51 5.83 -5.27 -8.63
N HIS A 52 6.19 -5.55 -9.88
CA HIS A 52 7.58 -5.52 -10.31
C HIS A 52 8.19 -4.11 -10.20
N ALA A 53 7.43 -3.06 -10.53
CA ALA A 53 7.88 -1.68 -10.39
C ALA A 53 8.15 -1.29 -8.93
N ALA A 54 7.33 -1.79 -7.99
CA ALA A 54 7.52 -1.56 -6.56
C ALA A 54 8.89 -2.05 -6.06
N PHE A 55 9.52 -3.04 -6.70
CA PHE A 55 10.84 -3.55 -6.30
C PHE A 55 11.97 -2.53 -6.52
N ALA A 56 11.76 -1.52 -7.35
CA ALA A 56 12.70 -0.44 -7.58
C ALA A 56 12.66 0.66 -6.49
N THR A 57 11.63 0.66 -5.64
CA THR A 57 11.47 1.67 -4.57
C THR A 57 12.39 1.37 -3.38
N HIS A 58 12.84 2.42 -2.72
CA HIS A 58 13.61 2.30 -1.49
C HIS A 58 12.77 1.66 -0.39
N ASP A 59 11.52 2.09 -0.26
CA ASP A 59 10.61 1.67 0.80
C ASP A 59 10.28 0.19 0.75
N ARG A 60 10.15 -0.39 -0.45
CA ARG A 60 10.00 -1.84 -0.57
C ARG A 60 11.21 -2.57 0.01
N ARG A 61 12.43 -2.10 -0.28
CA ARG A 61 13.67 -2.72 0.21
C ARG A 61 13.77 -2.61 1.73
N GLU A 62 13.47 -1.44 2.26
CA GLU A 62 13.45 -1.16 3.69
C GLU A 62 12.39 -2.00 4.43
N GLY A 63 11.16 -2.08 3.91
CA GLY A 63 10.10 -2.89 4.50
C GLY A 63 10.49 -4.37 4.62
N MET A 64 11.13 -4.92 3.59
CA MET A 64 11.62 -6.30 3.64
C MET A 64 12.82 -6.47 4.59
N ALA A 65 13.75 -5.52 4.60
CA ALA A 65 14.89 -5.56 5.51
C ALA A 65 14.44 -5.45 6.97
N ALA A 66 13.49 -4.56 7.27
CA ALA A 66 12.89 -4.38 8.58
C ALA A 66 12.16 -5.64 9.04
N PHE A 67 11.39 -6.29 8.14
CA PHE A 67 10.71 -7.55 8.42
C PHE A 67 11.71 -8.67 8.77
N ILE A 68 12.77 -8.85 7.97
CA ILE A 68 13.82 -9.84 8.23
C ILE A 68 14.52 -9.56 9.57
N ALA A 69 14.81 -8.29 9.86
CA ALA A 69 15.47 -7.85 11.08
C ALA A 69 14.51 -7.74 12.30
N LYS A 70 13.22 -8.06 12.14
CA LYS A 70 12.19 -7.98 13.19
C LYS A 70 12.12 -6.61 13.89
N ARG A 71 12.26 -5.54 13.12
CA ARG A 71 12.13 -4.15 13.58
C ARG A 71 11.02 -3.43 12.81
N GLU A 72 10.58 -2.29 13.33
CA GLU A 72 9.70 -1.40 12.59
C GLU A 72 10.41 -0.82 11.36
N ALA A 73 9.68 -0.76 10.25
CA ALA A 73 10.15 -0.17 9.00
C ALA A 73 10.14 1.35 9.10
N ARG A 74 11.13 2.01 8.49
CA ARG A 74 11.18 3.47 8.39
C ARG A 74 11.06 3.87 6.92
N PHE A 75 9.84 4.13 6.48
CA PHE A 75 9.59 4.57 5.11
C PHE A 75 9.99 6.03 4.91
N GLU A 76 10.62 6.32 3.77
CA GLU A 76 11.10 7.65 3.38
C GLU A 76 10.35 8.20 2.16
N ASP A 77 9.30 7.49 1.71
CA ASP A 77 8.46 7.82 0.56
C ASP A 77 9.24 7.86 -0.76
N ARG A 78 10.15 6.90 -0.95
CA ARG A 78 11.05 6.78 -2.11
C ARG A 78 11.20 5.33 -2.60
#